data_AF-H2YTE5-F1
#
_entry.id   AF-H2YTE5-F1
#
_cell.length_a   1.000
_cell.length_b   1.000
_cell.length_c   1.000
_cell.angle_alpha   90.00
_cell.angle_beta   90.00
_cell.angle_gamma   90.00
#
_symmetry.space_group_name_H-M   'P 1'
#
loop_
_entity.id
_entity.type
_entity.pdbx_description
1 polymer ?
#
loop_
_entity_poly.entity_id
_entity_poly.type
_entity_poly.pdbx_seq_one_letter_code
_entity_poly.pdbx_strand_id
1 'polypeptide(L)'
;MVYFVRKRMNNAEKHIQPPLVTKLQRYIQEVNRSIEEISQQAVSNLPRVLRDVETLKKEAAFLWQQMQQVKEEIRSVEQSTSHSMEVLVQIDNIRSRVEQASAALKEADNWSSLAAAIEDIFRSGDIEAVASQLQSMHASLVVLKNSPDYDDKVLHLEALKNRLETTVSPSVVSAFMNHSTTEAKKYHTIFKNLDRLTELRNYYLKCHRARVSSKWQEIVSGEIDSAKPGTDSSDISLLSEFYELLLSVWHAEVQWCSVVFGKEESLAIIAQLLLEVTLSVEYGPNTMINNSVTGTSVEKLDTLQQM
;
A
#
# COMPACT_ATOMS: atom_id res chain seq x y z
N MET A 1 -7.70 -118.21 51.13
CA MET A 1 -7.70 -117.21 50.04
C MET A 1 -6.56 -116.19 50.10
N VAL A 2 -6.13 -115.72 51.27
CA VAL A 2 -5.06 -114.70 51.43
C VAL A 2 -3.71 -115.12 50.81
N TYR A 3 -3.33 -116.40 50.94
CA TYR A 3 -2.08 -116.92 50.37
C TYR A 3 -2.05 -116.95 48.83
N PHE A 4 -3.20 -117.20 48.19
CA PHE A 4 -3.31 -117.26 46.73
C PHE A 4 -3.30 -115.86 46.11
N VAL A 5 -3.93 -114.88 46.76
CA VAL A 5 -3.89 -113.48 46.34
C VAL A 5 -2.49 -112.90 46.51
N ARG A 6 -1.83 -113.18 47.64
CA ARG A 6 -0.45 -112.72 47.90
C ARG A 6 0.56 -113.33 46.93
N LYS A 7 0.40 -114.61 46.60
CA LYS A 7 1.26 -115.31 45.63
C LYS A 7 1.05 -114.79 44.20
N ARG A 8 -0.19 -114.46 43.81
CA ARG A 8 -0.48 -113.84 42.51
C ARG A 8 0.01 -112.40 42.41
N MET A 9 -0.11 -111.59 43.46
CA MET A 9 0.44 -110.23 43.48
C MET A 9 1.97 -110.22 43.40
N ASN A 10 2.65 -111.07 44.18
CA ASN A 10 4.11 -111.20 44.11
C ASN A 10 4.60 -111.74 42.75
N ASN A 11 3.84 -112.61 42.09
CA ASN A 11 4.19 -113.08 40.74
C ASN A 11 3.95 -111.99 39.68
N ALA A 12 2.91 -111.18 39.83
CA ALA A 12 2.65 -110.05 38.95
C ALA A 12 3.71 -108.95 39.10
N GLU A 13 4.10 -108.60 40.33
CA GLU A 13 5.21 -107.66 40.59
C GLU A 13 6.55 -108.17 40.01
N LYS A 14 6.85 -109.47 40.15
CA LYS A 14 8.05 -110.08 39.53
C LYS A 14 7.99 -110.10 38.00
N HIS A 15 6.81 -110.20 37.39
CA HIS A 15 6.67 -110.20 35.92
C HIS A 15 6.66 -108.80 35.31
N ILE A 16 6.25 -107.77 36.07
CA ILE A 16 6.08 -106.39 35.59
C ILE A 16 7.35 -105.54 35.81
N GLN A 17 8.19 -105.87 36.80
CA GLN A 17 9.44 -105.15 37.07
C GLN A 17 10.50 -105.26 35.93
N PRO A 18 10.78 -106.44 35.34
CA PRO A 18 11.76 -106.57 34.25
C PRO A 18 11.44 -105.76 32.96
N PRO A 19 10.19 -105.73 32.45
CA PRO A 19 9.85 -104.93 31.27
C PRO A 19 9.88 -103.41 31.53
N LEU A 20 9.58 -102.95 32.76
CA LEU A 20 9.72 -101.53 33.12
C LEU A 20 11.18 -101.09 33.19
N VAL A 21 12.05 -101.90 33.81
CA VAL A 21 13.49 -101.63 33.91
C VAL A 21 14.14 -101.63 32.54
N THR A 22 13.82 -102.61 31.68
CA THR A 22 14.34 -102.65 30.29
C THR A 22 13.82 -101.49 29.43
N LYS A 23 12.58 -101.04 29.65
CA LYS A 23 12.03 -99.84 28.98
C LYS A 23 12.72 -98.56 29.45
N LEU A 24 12.93 -98.39 30.76
CA LEU A 24 13.74 -97.31 31.32
C LEU A 24 15.17 -97.34 30.79
N GLN A 25 15.80 -98.52 30.71
CA GLN A 25 17.15 -98.68 30.18
C GLN A 25 17.21 -98.34 28.69
N ARG A 26 16.17 -98.67 27.91
CA ARG A 26 16.05 -98.24 26.52
C ARG A 26 15.86 -96.73 26.39
N TYR A 27 15.04 -96.11 27.23
CA TYR A 27 14.92 -94.65 27.27
C TYR A 27 16.24 -93.97 27.66
N ILE A 28 16.97 -94.50 28.64
CA ILE A 28 18.29 -94.00 29.03
C ILE A 28 19.28 -94.14 27.86
N GLN A 29 19.29 -95.28 27.17
CA GLN A 29 20.14 -95.48 25.99
C GLN A 29 19.76 -94.56 24.83
N GLU A 30 18.47 -94.33 24.59
CA GLU A 30 17.98 -93.44 23.54
C GLU A 30 18.27 -91.97 23.86
N VAL A 31 18.13 -91.55 25.11
CA VAL A 31 18.53 -90.22 25.59
C VAL A 31 20.04 -90.05 25.52
N ASN A 32 20.83 -91.04 25.94
CA ASN A 32 22.28 -90.96 25.84
C ASN A 32 22.74 -90.91 24.38
N ARG A 33 22.13 -91.71 23.50
CA ARG A 33 22.43 -91.68 22.06
C ARG A 33 22.07 -90.34 21.44
N SER A 34 20.90 -89.77 21.77
CA SER A 34 20.52 -88.45 21.24
C SER A 34 21.40 -87.33 21.78
N ILE A 35 21.83 -87.40 23.04
CA ILE A 35 22.82 -86.47 23.61
C ILE A 35 24.16 -86.61 22.88
N GLU A 36 24.62 -87.84 22.62
CA GLU A 36 25.87 -88.09 21.91
C GLU A 36 25.82 -87.55 20.47
N GLU A 37 24.73 -87.79 19.75
CA GLU A 37 24.49 -87.29 18.39
C GLU A 37 24.45 -85.76 18.35
N ILE A 38 23.68 -85.14 19.26
CA ILE A 38 23.59 -83.67 19.37
C ILE A 38 24.94 -83.08 19.79
N SER A 39 25.66 -83.73 20.70
CA SER A 39 26.98 -83.28 21.15
C SER A 39 28.00 -83.32 20.01
N GLN A 40 28.06 -84.42 19.26
CA GLN A 40 28.95 -84.54 18.08
C GLN A 40 28.57 -83.53 16.99
N GLN A 41 27.27 -83.29 16.78
CA GLN A 41 26.81 -82.27 15.85
C GLN A 41 27.15 -80.85 16.33
N ALA A 42 27.05 -80.56 17.63
CA ALA A 42 27.43 -79.27 18.21
C ALA A 42 28.95 -79.04 18.11
N VAL A 43 29.75 -80.05 18.43
CA VAL A 43 31.22 -80.00 18.34
C VAL A 43 31.69 -79.85 16.89
N SER A 44 31.02 -80.49 15.93
CA SER A 44 31.37 -80.33 14.52
C SER A 44 30.95 -78.97 13.92
N ASN A 45 29.88 -78.36 14.43
CA ASN A 45 29.41 -77.04 13.97
C ASN A 45 30.16 -75.86 14.62
N LEU A 46 30.68 -76.02 15.84
CA LEU A 46 31.41 -74.97 16.58
C LEU A 46 32.55 -74.30 15.78
N PRO A 47 33.43 -75.02 15.06
CA PRO A 47 34.50 -74.42 14.27
C PRO A 47 34.00 -73.58 13.08
N ARG A 48 32.81 -73.87 12.56
CA ARG A 48 32.18 -73.07 11.51
C ARG A 48 31.62 -71.78 12.12
N VAL A 49 30.86 -71.89 13.21
CA VAL A 49 30.31 -70.72 13.92
C VAL A 49 31.44 -69.79 14.40
N LEU A 50 32.54 -70.32 14.91
CA LEU A 50 33.73 -69.53 15.29
C LEU A 50 34.33 -68.76 14.11
N ARG A 51 34.41 -69.38 12.92
CA ARG A 51 34.87 -68.71 11.71
C ARG A 51 33.90 -67.62 11.25
N ASP A 52 32.61 -67.90 11.31
CA ASP A 52 31.57 -66.93 10.94
C ASP A 52 31.60 -65.73 11.89
N VAL A 53 31.78 -65.96 13.21
CA VAL A 53 31.93 -64.89 14.22
C VAL A 53 33.21 -64.07 14.01
N GLU A 54 34.33 -64.70 13.70
CA GLU A 54 35.58 -63.98 13.42
C GLU A 54 35.49 -63.16 12.13
N THR A 55 34.78 -63.68 11.12
CA THR A 55 34.52 -62.96 9.87
C THR A 55 33.61 -61.75 10.13
N LEU A 56 32.50 -61.95 10.85
CA LEU A 56 31.59 -60.89 11.27
C LEU A 56 32.32 -59.80 12.07
N LYS A 57 33.23 -60.19 12.97
CA LYS A 57 34.04 -59.24 13.76
C LYS A 57 34.92 -58.39 12.87
N LYS A 58 35.57 -58.98 11.86
CA LYS A 58 36.41 -58.24 10.90
C LYS A 58 35.57 -57.30 10.03
N GLU A 59 34.43 -57.76 9.54
CA GLU A 59 33.49 -56.95 8.76
C GLU A 59 32.94 -55.79 9.59
N ALA A 60 32.58 -56.02 10.86
CA ALA A 60 32.13 -54.97 11.76
C ALA A 60 33.23 -53.95 12.06
N ALA A 61 34.48 -54.39 12.24
CA ALA A 61 35.62 -53.49 12.43
C ALA A 61 35.89 -52.64 11.17
N PHE A 62 35.80 -53.26 9.99
CA PHE A 62 35.93 -52.56 8.72
C PHE A 62 34.80 -51.55 8.51
N LEU A 63 33.55 -51.94 8.77
CA LEU A 63 32.39 -51.05 8.70
C LEU A 63 32.53 -49.89 9.68
N TRP A 64 33.04 -50.14 10.89
CA TRP A 64 33.30 -49.08 11.86
C TRP A 64 34.34 -48.07 11.33
N GLN A 65 35.43 -48.55 10.72
CA GLN A 65 36.42 -47.67 10.07
C GLN A 65 35.79 -46.86 8.92
N GLN A 66 34.98 -47.50 8.07
CA GLN A 66 34.27 -46.79 7.00
C GLN A 66 33.28 -45.75 7.54
N MET A 67 32.53 -46.06 8.60
CA MET A 67 31.64 -45.10 9.24
C MET A 67 32.39 -43.90 9.81
N GLN A 68 33.59 -44.09 10.38
CA GLN A 68 34.42 -42.97 10.85
C GLN A 68 34.90 -42.11 9.68
N GLN A 69 35.31 -42.73 8.56
CA GLN A 69 35.71 -41.99 7.37
C GLN A 69 34.54 -41.17 6.80
N VAL A 70 33.38 -41.79 6.62
CA VAL A 70 32.17 -41.11 6.14
C VAL A 70 31.75 -39.98 7.07
N LYS A 71 31.88 -40.16 8.39
CA LYS A 71 31.61 -39.10 9.36
C LYS A 71 32.53 -37.89 9.17
N GLU A 72 33.82 -38.11 8.92
CA GLU A 72 34.77 -37.02 8.69
C GLU A 72 34.52 -36.33 7.34
N GLU A 73 34.19 -37.09 6.30
CA GLU A 73 33.78 -36.55 4.99
C GLU A 73 32.53 -35.68 5.12
N ILE A 74 31.50 -36.13 5.85
CA ILE A 74 30.29 -35.33 6.13
C ILE A 74 30.65 -34.03 6.84
N ARG A 75 31.54 -34.08 7.84
CA ARG A 75 31.97 -32.89 8.57
C ARG A 75 32.72 -31.89 7.68
N SER A 76 33.59 -32.38 6.81
CA SER A 76 34.30 -31.57 5.82
C SER A 76 33.34 -30.91 4.83
N VAL A 77 32.35 -31.67 4.34
CA VAL A 77 31.30 -31.14 3.46
C VAL A 77 30.45 -30.10 4.17
N GLU A 78 30.06 -30.33 5.43
CA GLU A 78 29.29 -29.36 6.21
C GLU A 78 30.06 -28.04 6.40
N GLN A 79 31.34 -28.11 6.74
CA GLN A 79 32.19 -26.92 6.90
C GLN A 79 32.39 -26.17 5.57
N SER A 80 32.71 -26.87 4.49
CA SER A 80 32.87 -26.24 3.17
C SER A 80 31.56 -25.66 2.63
N THR A 81 30.43 -26.32 2.90
CA THR A 81 29.09 -25.83 2.54
C THR A 81 28.72 -24.60 3.36
N SER A 82 29.03 -24.58 4.66
CA SER A 82 28.78 -23.42 5.52
C SER A 82 29.58 -22.19 5.05
N HIS A 83 30.86 -22.37 4.73
CA HIS A 83 31.68 -21.29 4.19
C HIS A 83 31.18 -20.80 2.82
N SER A 84 30.81 -21.73 1.93
CA SER A 84 30.25 -21.38 0.63
C SER A 84 28.92 -20.63 0.75
N MET A 85 28.08 -21.01 1.71
CA MET A 85 26.82 -20.33 2.01
C MET A 85 27.05 -18.90 2.52
N GLU A 86 28.04 -18.68 3.39
CA GLU A 86 28.40 -17.33 3.86
C GLU A 86 28.82 -16.43 2.69
N VAL A 87 29.66 -16.94 1.79
CA VAL A 87 30.08 -16.21 0.58
C VAL A 87 28.88 -15.89 -0.32
N LEU A 88 27.95 -16.83 -0.49
CA LEU A 88 26.72 -16.59 -1.28
C LEU A 88 25.86 -15.48 -0.68
N VAL A 89 25.72 -15.43 0.65
CA VAL A 89 24.98 -14.36 1.33
C VAL A 89 25.67 -12.99 1.13
N GLN A 90 27.00 -12.96 1.19
CA GLN A 90 27.75 -11.73 0.90
C GLN A 90 27.56 -11.26 -0.54
N ILE A 91 27.62 -12.20 -1.50
CA ILE A 91 27.37 -11.91 -2.92
C ILE A 91 25.95 -11.40 -3.12
N ASP A 92 24.96 -12.01 -2.49
CA ASP A 92 23.56 -11.59 -2.59
C ASP A 92 23.34 -10.18 -2.04
N ASN A 93 23.97 -9.85 -0.92
CA ASN A 93 23.95 -8.49 -0.37
C ASN A 93 24.57 -7.47 -1.34
N ILE A 94 25.74 -7.78 -1.90
CA ILE A 94 26.39 -6.93 -2.91
C ILE A 94 25.49 -6.78 -4.13
N ARG A 95 24.91 -7.88 -4.63
CA ARG A 95 24.01 -7.87 -5.78
C ARG A 95 22.80 -6.97 -5.52
N SER A 96 22.14 -7.13 -4.38
CA SER A 96 21.00 -6.29 -3.99
C SER A 96 21.36 -4.81 -3.95
N ARG A 97 22.53 -4.46 -3.39
CA ARG A 97 23.04 -3.09 -3.37
C ARG A 97 23.33 -2.56 -4.77
N VAL A 98 23.91 -3.37 -5.66
CA VAL A 98 24.18 -3.00 -7.05
C VAL A 98 22.89 -2.81 -7.84
N GLU A 99 21.88 -3.66 -7.63
CA GLU A 99 20.56 -3.53 -8.26
C GLU A 99 19.86 -2.23 -7.82
N GLN A 100 19.91 -1.91 -6.52
CA GLN A 100 19.38 -0.64 -5.99
C GLN A 100 20.13 0.58 -6.56
N ALA A 101 21.46 0.54 -6.58
CA ALA A 101 22.27 1.61 -7.14
C ALA A 101 22.02 1.78 -8.65
N SER A 102 21.89 0.68 -9.40
CA SER A 102 21.56 0.72 -10.82
C SER A 102 20.19 1.31 -11.08
N ALA A 103 19.19 0.98 -10.26
CA ALA A 103 17.85 1.57 -10.36
C ALA A 103 17.89 3.08 -10.08
N ALA A 104 18.59 3.50 -9.01
CA ALA A 104 18.76 4.91 -8.68
C ALA A 104 19.50 5.69 -9.78
N LEU A 105 20.55 5.12 -10.37
CA LEU A 105 21.28 5.74 -11.47
C LEU A 105 20.44 5.88 -12.74
N LYS A 106 19.67 4.84 -13.10
CA LYS A 106 18.74 4.91 -14.24
C LYS A 106 17.70 6.00 -14.03
N GLU A 107 17.18 6.13 -12.83
CA GLU A 107 16.20 7.18 -12.54
C GLU A 107 16.82 8.58 -12.49
N ALA A 108 18.08 8.69 -12.04
CA ALA A 108 18.81 9.95 -12.08
C ALA A 108 19.10 10.40 -13.52
N ASP A 109 19.45 9.47 -14.41
CA ASP A 109 19.61 9.73 -15.85
C ASP A 109 18.28 10.11 -16.50
N ASN A 110 17.21 9.36 -16.19
CA ASN A 110 15.86 9.67 -16.64
C ASN A 110 15.43 11.08 -16.21
N TRP A 111 15.61 11.44 -14.93
CA TRP A 111 15.37 12.80 -14.44
C TRP A 111 16.14 13.85 -15.24
N SER A 112 17.43 13.60 -15.50
CA SER A 112 18.29 14.56 -16.22
C SER A 112 17.83 14.76 -17.66
N SER A 113 17.45 13.68 -18.33
CA SER A 113 16.82 13.72 -19.66
C SER A 113 15.49 14.48 -19.64
N LEU A 114 14.63 14.19 -18.65
CA LEU A 114 13.33 14.86 -18.51
C LEU A 114 13.49 16.36 -18.26
N ALA A 115 14.46 16.75 -17.42
CA ALA A 115 14.78 18.14 -17.09
C ALA A 115 15.45 18.88 -18.26
N ALA A 116 16.20 18.20 -19.13
CA ALA A 116 16.72 18.81 -20.35
C ALA A 116 15.60 19.04 -21.37
N ALA A 117 14.69 18.07 -21.52
CA ALA A 117 13.61 18.14 -22.49
C ALA A 117 12.49 19.13 -22.10
N ILE A 118 12.23 19.32 -20.80
CA ILE A 118 11.10 20.13 -20.35
C ILE A 118 11.18 21.59 -20.82
N GLU A 119 12.38 22.17 -20.93
CA GLU A 119 12.55 23.53 -21.44
C GLU A 119 12.11 23.67 -22.89
N ASP A 120 12.34 22.67 -23.73
CA ASP A 120 11.92 22.68 -25.13
C ASP A 120 10.42 22.45 -25.28
N ILE A 121 9.83 21.62 -24.41
CA ILE A 121 8.37 21.45 -24.34
C ILE A 121 7.70 22.74 -23.84
N PHE A 122 8.33 23.47 -22.92
CA PHE A 122 7.84 24.81 -22.55
C PHE A 122 7.89 25.81 -23.71
N ARG A 123 8.88 25.71 -24.62
CA ARG A 123 8.96 26.56 -25.82
C ARG A 123 7.90 26.21 -26.86
N SER A 124 7.48 24.94 -26.96
CA SER A 124 6.44 24.53 -27.91
C SER A 124 5.06 25.05 -27.53
N GLY A 125 4.84 25.40 -26.26
CA GLY A 125 3.59 25.95 -25.75
C GLY A 125 2.48 24.91 -25.53
N ASP A 126 2.80 23.62 -25.65
CA ASP A 126 1.85 22.53 -25.42
C ASP A 126 1.70 22.23 -23.93
N ILE A 127 0.63 22.75 -23.33
CA ILE A 127 0.34 22.66 -21.90
C ILE A 127 0.12 21.20 -21.46
N GLU A 128 -0.50 20.36 -22.31
CA GLU A 128 -0.76 18.96 -21.98
C GLU A 128 0.55 18.16 -21.96
N ALA A 129 1.43 18.41 -22.94
CA ALA A 129 2.76 17.80 -22.98
C ALA A 129 3.62 18.21 -21.77
N VAL A 130 3.61 19.49 -21.38
CA VAL A 130 4.34 19.94 -20.17
C VAL A 130 3.79 19.27 -18.91
N ALA A 131 2.46 19.19 -18.77
CA ALA A 131 1.83 18.55 -17.61
C ALA A 131 2.19 17.06 -17.51
N SER A 132 2.17 16.35 -18.64
CA SER A 132 2.58 14.93 -18.71
C SER A 132 4.06 14.77 -18.33
N GLN A 133 4.94 15.64 -18.83
CA GLN A 133 6.36 15.62 -18.52
C GLN A 133 6.61 15.86 -17.01
N LEU A 134 5.91 16.82 -16.40
CA LEU A 134 6.00 17.09 -14.96
C LEU A 134 5.53 15.90 -14.13
N GLN A 135 4.52 15.16 -14.59
CA GLN A 135 4.07 13.95 -13.93
C GLN A 135 5.12 12.83 -14.01
N SER A 136 5.77 12.66 -15.15
CA SER A 136 6.90 11.73 -15.31
C SER A 136 8.05 12.11 -14.38
N MET A 137 8.40 13.40 -14.30
CA MET A 137 9.44 13.88 -13.36
C MET A 137 9.04 13.62 -11.90
N HIS A 138 7.78 13.83 -11.53
CA HIS A 138 7.29 13.50 -10.19
C HIS A 138 7.43 12.01 -9.87
N ALA A 139 7.08 11.13 -10.81
CA ALA A 139 7.24 9.68 -10.66
C ALA A 139 8.72 9.28 -10.49
N SER A 140 9.62 9.90 -11.27
CA SER A 140 11.07 9.74 -11.13
C SER A 140 11.57 10.14 -9.75
N LEU A 141 11.04 11.23 -9.20
CA LEU A 141 11.45 11.77 -7.92
C LEU A 141 11.06 10.85 -6.75
N VAL A 142 9.92 10.15 -6.82
CA VAL A 142 9.48 9.20 -5.79
C VAL A 142 10.50 8.06 -5.59
N VAL A 143 11.10 7.58 -6.67
CA VAL A 143 12.13 6.52 -6.63
C VAL A 143 13.49 7.05 -6.16
N LEU A 144 13.77 8.34 -6.40
CA LEU A 144 15.01 9.02 -6.03
C LEU A 144 15.04 9.55 -4.58
N LYS A 145 14.10 9.17 -3.71
CA LYS A 145 13.97 9.71 -2.34
C LYS A 145 15.23 9.61 -1.48
N ASN A 146 16.09 8.63 -1.74
CA ASN A 146 17.34 8.41 -0.99
C ASN A 146 18.57 9.09 -1.62
N SER A 147 18.37 9.89 -2.68
CA SER A 147 19.43 10.67 -3.33
C SER A 147 19.83 11.87 -2.46
N PRO A 148 21.12 12.23 -2.35
CA PRO A 148 21.56 13.40 -1.60
C PRO A 148 20.96 14.71 -2.13
N ASP A 149 20.74 14.81 -3.44
CA ASP A 149 20.19 16.01 -4.11
C ASP A 149 18.66 16.00 -4.20
N TYR A 150 17.97 15.20 -3.37
CA TYR A 150 16.52 15.05 -3.44
C TYR A 150 15.79 16.39 -3.23
N ASP A 151 16.20 17.15 -2.21
CA ASP A 151 15.55 18.42 -1.87
C ASP A 151 15.68 19.46 -2.99
N ASP A 152 16.85 19.54 -3.63
CA ASP A 152 17.08 20.43 -4.78
C ASP A 152 16.20 20.04 -5.99
N LYS A 153 16.03 18.73 -6.22
CA LYS A 153 15.13 18.22 -7.29
C LYS A 153 13.66 18.52 -6.99
N VAL A 154 13.23 18.43 -5.73
CA VAL A 154 11.88 18.81 -5.31
C VAL A 154 11.65 20.30 -5.57
N LEU A 155 12.59 21.15 -5.16
CA LEU A 155 12.51 22.60 -5.40
C LEU A 155 12.46 22.93 -6.90
N HIS A 156 13.26 22.23 -7.72
CA HIS A 156 13.23 22.40 -9.16
C HIS A 156 11.88 22.00 -9.77
N LEU A 157 11.31 20.86 -9.36
CA LEU A 157 9.99 20.43 -9.81
C LEU A 157 8.91 21.46 -9.45
N GLU A 158 8.97 21.97 -8.22
CA GLU A 158 8.01 22.96 -7.73
C GLU A 158 8.12 24.29 -8.49
N ALA A 159 9.34 24.73 -8.81
CA ALA A 159 9.56 25.89 -9.65
C ALA A 159 8.96 25.71 -11.06
N LEU A 160 9.10 24.52 -11.66
CA LEU A 160 8.52 24.22 -12.96
C LEU A 160 6.98 24.14 -12.90
N LYS A 161 6.40 23.57 -11.84
CA LYS A 161 4.95 23.60 -11.59
C LYS A 161 4.41 25.03 -11.47
N ASN A 162 5.13 25.91 -10.74
CA ASN A 162 4.76 27.32 -10.60
C ASN A 162 4.87 28.10 -11.91
N ARG A 163 5.89 27.80 -12.73
CA ARG A 163 6.03 28.37 -14.07
C ARG A 163 4.90 27.92 -15.01
N LEU A 164 4.53 26.64 -14.98
CA LEU A 164 3.39 26.13 -15.74
C LEU A 164 2.10 26.84 -15.32
N GLU A 165 1.84 26.94 -14.02
CA GLU A 165 0.68 27.68 -13.52
C GLU A 165 0.68 29.11 -14.05
N THR A 166 1.76 29.87 -13.88
CA THR A 166 1.84 31.27 -14.34
C THR A 166 1.56 31.41 -15.84
N THR A 167 2.02 30.45 -16.64
CA THR A 167 1.81 30.43 -18.09
C THR A 167 0.35 30.13 -18.45
N VAL A 168 -0.30 29.27 -17.67
CA VAL A 168 -1.66 28.77 -17.90
C VAL A 168 -2.74 29.65 -17.27
N SER A 169 -2.41 30.41 -16.21
CA SER A 169 -3.35 31.26 -15.47
C SER A 169 -4.17 32.21 -16.36
N PRO A 170 -3.62 32.92 -17.35
CA PRO A 170 -4.41 33.77 -18.25
C PRO A 170 -5.45 32.98 -19.06
N SER A 171 -5.06 31.81 -19.57
CA SER A 171 -5.95 30.93 -20.35
C SER A 171 -7.05 30.31 -19.50
N VAL A 172 -6.73 29.95 -18.25
CA VAL A 172 -7.71 29.48 -17.26
C VAL A 172 -8.71 30.58 -16.91
N VAL A 173 -8.24 31.79 -16.63
CA VAL A 173 -9.10 32.96 -16.36
C VAL A 173 -10.01 33.23 -17.56
N SER A 174 -9.48 33.20 -18.79
CA SER A 174 -10.30 33.37 -19.99
C SER A 174 -11.34 32.26 -20.16
N ALA A 175 -10.99 31.00 -19.86
CA ALA A 175 -11.93 29.89 -19.93
C ALA A 175 -13.09 30.04 -18.92
N PHE A 176 -12.79 30.51 -17.71
CA PHE A 176 -13.80 30.80 -16.69
C PHE A 176 -14.67 32.02 -17.04
N MET A 177 -14.08 33.09 -17.57
CA MET A 177 -14.86 34.25 -18.02
C MET A 177 -15.81 33.92 -19.18
N ASN A 178 -15.38 33.06 -20.10
CA ASN A 178 -16.17 32.62 -21.24
C ASN A 178 -17.11 31.44 -20.92
N HIS A 179 -17.16 30.97 -19.67
CA HIS A 179 -18.00 29.83 -19.24
C HIS A 179 -17.78 28.54 -20.05
N SER A 180 -16.59 28.37 -20.62
CA SER A 180 -16.27 27.23 -21.50
C SER A 180 -16.06 25.95 -20.70
N THR A 181 -17.05 25.05 -20.72
CA THR A 181 -17.02 23.79 -19.97
C THR A 181 -15.95 22.82 -20.46
N THR A 182 -15.62 22.83 -21.74
CA THR A 182 -14.62 21.93 -22.34
C THR A 182 -13.22 22.30 -21.91
N GLU A 183 -12.86 23.58 -22.02
CA GLU A 183 -11.54 24.09 -21.61
C GLU A 183 -11.38 24.05 -20.09
N ALA A 184 -12.42 24.39 -19.32
CA ALA A 184 -12.38 24.28 -17.87
C ALA A 184 -12.13 22.84 -17.37
N LYS A 185 -12.71 21.83 -18.05
CA LYS A 185 -12.45 20.41 -17.73
C LYS A 185 -11.02 19.98 -18.05
N LYS A 186 -10.45 20.44 -19.16
CA LYS A 186 -9.05 20.18 -19.51
C LYS A 186 -8.13 20.74 -18.44
N TYR A 187 -8.28 22.02 -18.09
CA TYR A 187 -7.49 22.63 -17.03
C TYR A 187 -7.73 21.98 -15.67
N HIS A 188 -8.96 21.61 -15.33
CA HIS A 188 -9.24 20.85 -14.10
C HIS A 188 -8.45 19.54 -14.04
N THR A 189 -8.42 18.77 -15.13
CA THR A 189 -7.65 17.52 -15.21
C THR A 189 -6.15 17.75 -15.07
N ILE A 190 -5.62 18.79 -15.72
CA ILE A 190 -4.20 19.16 -15.66
C ILE A 190 -3.80 19.58 -14.24
N PHE A 191 -4.56 20.49 -13.60
CA PHE A 191 -4.29 20.94 -12.23
C PHE A 191 -4.51 19.83 -11.19
N LYS A 192 -5.44 18.90 -11.44
CA LYS A 192 -5.60 17.69 -10.61
C LYS A 192 -4.36 16.80 -10.66
N ASN A 193 -3.81 16.56 -11.85
CA ASN A 193 -2.62 15.72 -12.01
C ASN A 193 -1.35 16.37 -11.43
N LEU A 194 -1.35 17.68 -11.19
CA LEU A 194 -0.24 18.43 -10.63
C LEU A 194 -0.35 18.65 -9.11
N ASP A 195 -1.45 18.20 -8.49
CA ASP A 195 -1.83 18.44 -7.10
C ASP A 195 -2.05 19.92 -6.74
N ARG A 196 -2.56 20.73 -7.68
CA ARG A 196 -2.75 22.19 -7.52
C ARG A 196 -4.20 22.67 -7.66
N LEU A 197 -5.14 21.84 -7.21
CA LEU A 197 -6.58 22.15 -7.29
C LEU A 197 -6.98 23.37 -6.45
N THR A 198 -6.26 23.65 -5.37
CA THR A 198 -6.49 24.80 -4.50
C THR A 198 -6.34 26.13 -5.23
N GLU A 199 -5.34 26.24 -6.10
CA GLU A 199 -5.03 27.44 -6.87
C GLU A 199 -6.06 27.63 -7.98
N LEU A 200 -6.44 26.54 -8.66
CA LEU A 200 -7.52 26.56 -9.65
C LEU A 200 -8.83 27.10 -9.04
N ARG A 201 -9.16 26.65 -7.82
CA ARG A 201 -10.31 27.15 -7.05
C ARG A 201 -10.17 28.64 -6.76
N ASN A 202 -8.99 29.10 -6.34
CA ASN A 202 -8.77 30.52 -6.06
C ASN A 202 -8.93 31.39 -7.32
N TYR A 203 -8.47 30.92 -8.48
CA TYR A 203 -8.72 31.61 -9.76
C TYR A 203 -10.21 31.66 -10.09
N TYR A 204 -10.93 30.55 -9.93
CA TYR A 204 -12.38 30.50 -10.13
C TYR A 204 -13.11 31.51 -9.23
N LEU A 205 -12.83 31.48 -7.91
CA LEU A 205 -13.45 32.40 -6.94
C LEU A 205 -13.15 33.87 -7.29
N LYS A 206 -11.90 34.20 -7.61
CA LYS A 206 -11.49 35.56 -7.97
C LYS A 206 -12.20 36.05 -9.23
N CYS A 207 -12.32 35.21 -10.25
CA CYS A 207 -13.00 35.54 -11.51
C CYS A 207 -14.49 35.78 -11.30
N HIS A 208 -15.16 34.85 -10.60
CA HIS A 208 -16.59 34.94 -10.38
C HIS A 208 -16.95 36.07 -9.43
N ARG A 209 -16.14 36.32 -8.39
CA ARG A 209 -16.29 37.49 -7.52
C ARG A 209 -16.23 38.78 -8.32
N ALA A 210 -15.19 38.98 -9.14
CA ALA A 210 -15.06 40.19 -9.96
C ALA A 210 -16.26 40.39 -10.90
N ARG A 211 -16.74 39.30 -11.51
CA ARG A 211 -17.90 39.35 -12.41
C ARG A 211 -19.20 39.72 -11.68
N VAL A 212 -19.45 39.14 -10.51
CA VAL A 212 -20.65 39.45 -9.70
C VAL A 212 -20.58 40.88 -9.17
N SER A 213 -19.42 41.30 -8.67
CA SER A 213 -19.21 42.68 -8.22
C SER A 213 -19.40 43.72 -9.33
N SER A 214 -18.91 43.45 -10.56
CA SER A 214 -19.11 44.34 -11.70
C SER A 214 -20.59 44.47 -12.07
N LYS A 215 -21.31 43.34 -12.19
CA LYS A 215 -22.76 43.34 -12.48
C LYS A 215 -23.56 44.10 -11.42
N TRP A 216 -23.18 43.95 -10.15
CA TRP A 216 -23.81 44.68 -9.07
C TRP A 216 -23.52 46.19 -9.13
N GLN A 217 -22.27 46.58 -9.42
CA GLN A 217 -21.91 47.99 -9.61
C GLN A 217 -22.66 48.64 -10.78
N GLU A 218 -22.92 47.89 -11.86
CA GLU A 218 -23.74 48.36 -12.99
C GLU A 218 -25.20 48.60 -12.58
N ILE A 219 -25.80 47.69 -11.80
CA ILE A 219 -27.17 47.83 -11.29
C ILE A 219 -27.28 49.03 -10.34
N VAL A 220 -26.35 49.14 -9.39
CA VAL A 220 -26.28 50.27 -8.44
C VAL A 220 -26.10 51.60 -9.17
N SER A 221 -25.25 51.66 -10.19
CA SER A 221 -25.04 52.90 -10.96
C SER A 221 -26.27 53.27 -11.81
N GLY A 222 -26.96 52.28 -12.39
CA GLY A 222 -28.19 52.50 -13.18
C GLY A 222 -29.38 52.94 -12.34
N GLU A 223 -29.49 52.48 -11.10
CA GLU A 223 -30.51 52.97 -10.17
C GLU A 223 -30.18 54.37 -9.63
N ILE A 224 -28.91 54.70 -9.36
CA ILE A 224 -28.51 56.05 -8.94
C ILE A 224 -28.83 57.10 -10.01
N ASP A 225 -28.67 56.77 -11.30
CA ASP A 225 -29.00 57.67 -12.42
C ASP A 225 -30.53 57.85 -12.62
N SER A 226 -31.35 56.93 -12.10
CA SER A 226 -32.82 56.96 -12.20
C SER A 226 -33.51 57.37 -10.90
N ALA A 227 -32.79 57.42 -9.79
CA ALA A 227 -33.29 57.82 -8.48
C ALA A 227 -33.54 59.34 -8.42
N LYS A 228 -34.81 59.74 -8.43
CA LYS A 228 -35.21 61.05 -7.91
C LYS A 228 -34.99 61.07 -6.38
N PRO A 229 -34.54 62.20 -5.81
CA PRO A 229 -34.24 62.28 -4.38
C PRO A 229 -35.54 62.19 -3.58
N GLY A 230 -35.65 61.18 -2.70
CA GLY A 230 -36.69 61.11 -1.67
C GLY A 230 -37.65 59.91 -1.73
N THR A 231 -37.18 58.68 -1.97
CA THR A 231 -38.03 57.49 -1.75
C THR A 231 -37.26 56.36 -1.09
N ASP A 232 -37.55 56.12 0.18
CA ASP A 232 -36.96 55.05 1.03
C ASP A 232 -37.27 53.62 0.54
N SER A 233 -38.12 53.49 -0.49
CA SER A 233 -38.40 52.21 -1.16
C SER A 233 -37.32 51.77 -2.14
N SER A 234 -36.36 52.64 -2.48
CA SER A 234 -35.25 52.32 -3.39
C SER A 234 -34.28 51.31 -2.76
N ASP A 235 -33.93 51.47 -1.48
CA ASP A 235 -33.00 50.56 -0.78
C ASP A 235 -33.53 49.12 -0.64
N ILE A 236 -34.85 48.94 -0.45
CA ILE A 236 -35.48 47.61 -0.37
C ILE A 236 -35.55 46.98 -1.78
N SER A 237 -35.78 47.79 -2.82
CA SER A 237 -35.74 47.35 -4.22
C SER A 237 -34.35 46.86 -4.61
N LEU A 238 -33.31 47.67 -4.31
CA LEU A 238 -31.91 47.31 -4.49
C LEU A 238 -31.54 46.02 -3.77
N LEU A 239 -31.99 45.85 -2.52
CA LEU A 239 -31.74 44.64 -1.77
C LEU A 239 -32.41 43.40 -2.41
N SER A 240 -33.64 43.56 -2.93
CA SER A 240 -34.33 42.50 -3.67
C SER A 240 -33.57 42.12 -4.94
N GLU A 241 -33.15 43.11 -5.74
CA GLU A 241 -32.36 42.89 -6.95
C GLU A 241 -31.00 42.26 -6.66
N PHE A 242 -30.37 42.59 -5.54
CA PHE A 242 -29.14 41.95 -5.08
C PHE A 242 -29.35 40.46 -4.82
N TYR A 243 -30.39 40.09 -4.06
CA TYR A 243 -30.67 38.70 -3.73
C TYR A 243 -31.15 37.91 -4.96
N GLU A 244 -31.88 38.52 -5.89
CA GLU A 244 -32.23 37.90 -7.17
C GLU A 244 -31.00 37.67 -8.07
N LEU A 245 -30.08 38.64 -8.12
CA LEU A 245 -28.80 38.48 -8.81
C LEU A 245 -27.97 37.35 -8.18
N LEU A 246 -27.89 37.31 -6.85
CA LEU A 246 -27.16 36.28 -6.11
C LEU A 246 -27.77 34.89 -6.36
N LEU A 247 -29.09 34.79 -6.35
CA LEU A 247 -29.84 33.54 -6.54
C LEU A 247 -29.75 33.03 -7.98
N SER A 248 -29.82 33.91 -8.97
CA SER A 248 -29.63 33.55 -10.38
C SER A 248 -28.19 33.09 -10.66
N VAL A 249 -27.19 33.77 -10.10
CA VAL A 249 -25.79 33.34 -10.17
C VAL A 249 -25.61 32.00 -9.47
N TRP A 250 -26.18 31.82 -8.28
CA TRP A 250 -26.11 30.55 -7.56
C TRP A 250 -26.65 29.38 -8.38
N HIS A 251 -27.84 29.51 -8.97
CA HIS A 251 -28.42 28.44 -9.79
C HIS A 251 -27.57 28.11 -11.02
N ALA A 252 -27.04 29.11 -11.72
CA ALA A 252 -26.18 28.90 -12.89
C ALA A 252 -24.85 28.23 -12.50
N GLU A 253 -24.23 28.69 -11.41
CA GLU A 253 -22.92 28.19 -10.96
C GLU A 253 -22.99 26.82 -10.30
N VAL A 254 -24.07 26.48 -9.59
CA VAL A 254 -24.27 25.11 -9.06
C VAL A 254 -24.28 24.08 -10.19
N GLN A 255 -24.98 24.38 -11.29
CA GLN A 255 -25.01 23.48 -12.44
C GLN A 255 -23.64 23.39 -13.12
N TRP A 256 -22.99 24.52 -13.36
CA TRP A 256 -21.69 24.56 -14.03
C TRP A 256 -20.56 23.92 -13.21
N CYS A 257 -20.43 24.26 -11.92
CA CYS A 257 -19.44 23.67 -11.02
C CYS A 257 -19.64 22.16 -10.86
N SER A 258 -20.89 21.68 -10.81
CA SER A 258 -21.16 20.24 -10.70
C SER A 258 -20.61 19.44 -11.89
N VAL A 259 -20.54 20.08 -13.06
CA VAL A 259 -20.04 19.49 -14.30
C VAL A 259 -18.51 19.57 -14.39
N VAL A 260 -17.86 20.55 -13.76
CA VAL A 260 -16.41 20.80 -13.87
C VAL A 260 -15.62 20.24 -12.67
N PHE A 261 -16.07 20.48 -11.45
CA PHE A 261 -15.39 20.08 -10.20
C PHE A 261 -16.03 18.86 -9.52
N GLY A 262 -17.23 18.46 -9.94
CA GLY A 262 -17.97 17.36 -9.32
C GLY A 262 -18.83 17.80 -8.12
N LYS A 263 -19.78 16.95 -7.73
CA LYS A 263 -20.88 17.32 -6.82
C LYS A 263 -20.43 17.68 -5.41
N GLU A 264 -19.39 17.06 -4.88
CA GLU A 264 -18.95 17.23 -3.48
C GLU A 264 -18.20 18.57 -3.26
N GLU A 265 -17.34 18.96 -4.20
CA GLU A 265 -16.55 20.19 -4.10
C GLU A 265 -17.34 21.44 -4.50
N SER A 266 -18.37 21.28 -5.34
CA SER A 266 -19.20 22.38 -5.84
C SER A 266 -19.87 23.17 -4.72
N LEU A 267 -20.41 22.50 -3.70
CA LEU A 267 -21.12 23.18 -2.61
C LEU A 267 -20.18 24.02 -1.75
N ALA A 268 -18.97 23.52 -1.47
CA ALA A 268 -17.98 24.24 -0.68
C ALA A 268 -17.43 25.47 -1.41
N ILE A 269 -17.19 25.36 -2.73
CA ILE A 269 -16.72 26.46 -3.56
C ILE A 269 -17.78 27.56 -3.63
N ILE A 270 -19.04 27.18 -3.82
CA ILE A 270 -20.15 28.13 -3.96
C ILE A 270 -20.48 28.81 -2.64
N ALA A 271 -20.47 28.08 -1.52
CA ALA A 271 -20.62 28.68 -0.19
C ALA A 271 -19.53 29.73 0.09
N GLN A 272 -18.28 29.44 -0.32
CA GLN A 272 -17.18 30.40 -0.19
C GLN A 272 -17.35 31.61 -1.12
N LEU A 273 -17.81 31.41 -2.36
CA LEU A 273 -18.10 32.50 -3.29
C LEU A 273 -19.18 33.44 -2.72
N LEU A 274 -20.28 32.90 -2.20
CA LEU A 274 -21.37 33.68 -1.61
C LEU A 274 -20.90 34.46 -0.38
N LEU A 275 -20.08 33.85 0.47
CA LEU A 275 -19.49 34.52 1.63
C LEU A 275 -18.55 35.67 1.20
N GLU A 276 -17.67 35.44 0.22
CA GLU A 276 -16.73 36.47 -0.25
C GLU A 276 -17.42 37.61 -1.01
N VAL A 277 -18.49 37.32 -1.76
CA VAL A 277 -19.29 38.35 -2.43
C VAL A 277 -20.06 39.18 -1.40
N THR A 278 -20.74 38.56 -0.43
CA THR A 278 -21.50 39.28 0.60
C THR A 278 -20.63 40.14 1.51
N LEU A 279 -19.38 39.75 1.74
CA LEU A 279 -18.42 40.51 2.55
C LEU A 279 -17.68 41.60 1.77
N SER A 280 -17.51 41.47 0.45
CA SER A 280 -16.64 42.38 -0.32
C SER A 280 -17.34 43.47 -1.11
N VAL A 281 -18.66 43.42 -1.21
CA VAL A 281 -19.43 44.42 -1.94
C VAL A 281 -19.60 45.68 -1.08
N GLU A 282 -19.00 46.80 -1.51
CA GLU A 282 -19.05 48.11 -0.82
C GLU A 282 -20.49 48.64 -0.65
N TYR A 283 -21.39 48.34 -1.60
CA TYR A 283 -22.84 48.58 -1.51
C TYR A 283 -23.59 47.28 -1.22
N GLY A 284 -23.13 46.53 -0.23
CA GLY A 284 -23.71 45.25 0.16
C GLY A 284 -24.89 45.40 1.12
N PRO A 285 -25.52 44.28 1.52
CA PRO A 285 -26.59 44.27 2.52
C PRO A 285 -26.18 45.04 3.79
N ASN A 286 -24.92 44.95 4.19
CA ASN A 286 -24.40 45.61 5.39
C ASN A 286 -24.39 47.15 5.29
N THR A 287 -24.10 47.72 4.13
CA THR A 287 -24.08 49.19 3.98
C THR A 287 -25.48 49.75 3.70
N MET A 288 -26.34 49.00 2.99
CA MET A 288 -27.77 49.37 2.81
C MET A 288 -28.57 49.26 4.12
N ILE A 289 -28.33 48.23 4.94
CA ILE A 289 -28.95 48.10 6.27
C ILE A 289 -28.42 49.20 7.21
N ASN A 290 -27.14 49.56 7.15
CA ASN A 290 -26.59 50.65 7.95
C ASN A 290 -27.11 52.04 7.51
N ASN A 291 -27.28 52.26 6.20
CA ASN A 291 -27.84 53.51 5.66
C ASN A 291 -29.33 53.69 5.99
N SER A 292 -30.13 52.62 5.94
CA SER A 292 -31.55 52.67 6.35
C SER A 292 -31.72 52.85 7.87
N VAL A 293 -30.84 52.27 8.71
CA VAL A 293 -30.85 52.44 10.17
C VAL A 293 -30.37 53.84 10.59
N THR A 294 -29.45 54.44 9.84
CA THR A 294 -28.99 55.83 10.09
C THR A 294 -29.98 56.85 9.54
N GLY A 295 -30.60 56.61 8.38
CA GLY A 295 -31.68 57.44 7.82
C GLY A 295 -32.91 57.53 8.73
N THR A 296 -33.35 56.40 9.29
CA THR A 296 -34.45 56.36 10.28
C THR A 296 -34.09 57.03 11.62
N SER A 297 -32.80 57.18 11.94
CA SER A 297 -32.37 57.92 13.13
C SER A 297 -32.37 59.44 12.90
N VAL A 298 -32.05 59.90 11.68
CA VAL A 298 -32.07 61.33 11.31
C VAL A 298 -33.52 61.83 11.17
N GLU A 299 -34.40 61.06 10.53
CA GLU A 299 -35.83 61.44 10.41
C GLU A 299 -36.56 61.47 11.76
N LYS A 300 -36.17 60.61 12.71
CA LYS A 300 -36.69 60.65 14.09
C LYS A 300 -36.17 61.84 14.90
N LEU A 301 -35.00 62.37 14.56
CA LEU A 301 -34.44 63.56 15.21
C LEU A 301 -35.07 64.86 14.67
N ASP A 302 -35.29 64.95 13.35
CA ASP A 302 -35.94 66.12 12.74
C ASP A 302 -37.43 66.21 13.10
N THR A 303 -38.13 65.07 13.20
CA THR A 303 -39.54 65.05 13.64
C THR A 303 -39.71 65.38 15.13
N LEU A 304 -38.70 65.13 15.97
CA LEU A 304 -38.70 65.54 17.37
C LEU A 304 -38.25 67.00 17.59
N GLN A 305 -37.62 67.64 16.60
CA GLN A 305 -37.31 69.08 16.64
C GLN A 305 -38.44 69.98 16.09
N GLN A 306 -39.43 69.40 15.39
CA GLN A 306 -40.61 70.12 14.88
C GLN A 306 -41.89 69.95 15.71
N MET A 307 -41.85 69.21 16.83
CA MET A 307 -42.89 69.18 17.86
C MET A 307 -42.50 70.05 19.06
#